data_AF-A0A9P6GA26-F1
#
_entry.id   AF-A0A9P6GA26-F1
#
_cell.length_a   1.000
_cell.length_b   1.000
_cell.length_c   1.000
_cell.angle_alpha   90.00
_cell.angle_beta   90.00
_cell.angle_gamma   90.00
#
_symmetry.space_group_name_H-M   'P 1'
#
loop_
_entity.id
_entity.type
_entity.pdbx_description
1 polymer ?
#
loop_
_entity_poly.entity_id
_entity_poly.type
_entity_poly.pdbx_seq_one_letter_code
_entity_poly.pdbx_strand_id
1 'polypeptide(L)'
;MDLQETQNTLVRLFNDANAQFHKMPGSAIILRYIKSSYQDDPVRSAIELFLFLFAVRYMLSPSYSTQKKVKLTEEEIDELVDEWTPEPLVAAMTPTDEVENEKRPILVGPTGPKSKLSNGRTVTNLASYNFYNFVGNETLKEKAVQTLRTYGVGPCGPPGFYGTQDVHMKTEADVAAHLGVPACIIYAQSFSTISSVIPSFCKRGDIIVADKAVNFSTRKGIQISRSTVRWYEHNDLEDLERVLQRVTKEQAKKPLTRRFIITEGMFENIGDVSDLPRLVELKHKYKFRLILDETWSYGVLGRTGRGLTEAQNVDAREIDMIIGNLSGPLCAAGGFCAGSEEVVEHQRISSASYTYSAALPALLSTTASETISMLQEQPEILTALRDNIKAMRAQLDPRSDWVKCTSNVDNPIMILILKPEVVASKGWSTKDQAQLLQDAVDECLTNSVLITRVKAFPLALGTNPRDEGWQPPPAIKVCMTSGLTKKETEKAGITIRHAITKVVKSNKWIR
;
A
#
# COMPACT_ATOMS: atom_id res chain seq x y z
N MET A 1 36.24 -41.35 -63.13
CA MET A 1 35.70 -39.99 -63.20
C MET A 1 36.85 -39.09 -63.56
N ASP A 2 36.76 -38.42 -64.71
CA ASP A 2 37.87 -37.70 -65.33
C ASP A 2 38.16 -36.39 -64.56
N LEU A 3 39.44 -36.07 -64.38
CA LEU A 3 39.89 -34.95 -63.53
C LEU A 3 39.38 -33.60 -64.08
N GLN A 4 39.24 -33.54 -65.40
CA GLN A 4 38.76 -32.38 -66.16
C GLN A 4 37.25 -32.17 -66.02
N GLU A 5 36.47 -33.26 -65.99
CA GLU A 5 35.02 -33.23 -65.69
C GLU A 5 34.77 -32.77 -64.25
N THR A 6 35.60 -33.21 -63.32
CA THR A 6 35.51 -32.86 -61.91
C THR A 6 35.81 -31.37 -61.69
N GLN A 7 36.83 -30.82 -62.36
CA GLN A 7 37.13 -29.38 -62.35
C GLN A 7 35.99 -28.55 -62.96
N ASN A 8 35.47 -28.95 -64.12
CA ASN A 8 34.38 -28.22 -64.76
C ASN A 8 33.09 -28.23 -63.93
N THR A 9 32.82 -29.33 -63.23
CA THR A 9 31.68 -29.45 -62.31
C THR A 9 31.86 -28.55 -61.09
N LEU A 10 33.06 -28.50 -60.52
CA LEU A 10 33.39 -27.59 -59.41
C LEU A 10 33.27 -26.11 -59.79
N VAL A 11 33.73 -25.73 -60.99
CA VAL A 11 33.62 -24.35 -61.48
C VAL A 11 32.16 -23.96 -61.70
N ARG A 12 31.33 -24.86 -62.25
CA ARG A 12 29.88 -24.61 -62.37
C ARG A 12 29.22 -24.46 -61.00
N LEU A 13 29.48 -25.37 -60.07
CA LEU A 13 28.96 -25.29 -58.70
C LEU A 13 29.36 -23.99 -58.00
N PHE A 14 30.61 -23.56 -58.19
CA PHE A 14 31.10 -22.32 -57.60
C PHE A 14 30.41 -21.09 -58.20
N ASN A 15 30.24 -21.05 -59.52
CA ASN A 15 29.56 -19.94 -60.20
C ASN A 15 28.07 -19.87 -59.84
N ASP A 16 27.39 -21.02 -59.74
CA ASP A 16 25.98 -21.10 -59.34
C ASP A 16 25.80 -20.68 -57.87
N ALA A 17 26.69 -21.11 -56.98
CA ALA A 17 26.71 -20.69 -55.58
C ALA A 17 26.95 -19.18 -55.43
N ASN A 18 27.87 -18.61 -56.23
CA ASN A 18 28.15 -17.18 -56.22
C ASN A 18 26.94 -16.36 -56.73
N ALA A 19 26.29 -16.82 -57.80
CA ALA A 19 25.07 -16.18 -58.33
C ALA A 19 23.89 -16.24 -57.35
N GLN A 20 23.74 -17.34 -56.60
CA GLN A 20 22.75 -17.49 -55.53
C GLN A 20 23.06 -16.55 -54.35
N PHE A 21 24.32 -16.47 -53.93
CA PHE A 21 24.75 -15.62 -52.82
C PHE A 21 24.48 -14.13 -53.08
N HIS A 22 24.73 -13.64 -54.30
CA HIS A 22 24.43 -12.27 -54.70
C HIS A 22 22.94 -11.91 -54.69
N LYS A 23 22.04 -12.90 -54.82
CA LYS A 23 20.59 -12.69 -54.75
C LYS A 23 20.06 -12.56 -53.31
N MET A 24 20.87 -12.90 -52.29
CA MET A 24 20.46 -12.84 -50.90
C MET A 24 20.46 -11.39 -50.40
N PRO A 25 19.35 -10.88 -49.80
CA PRO A 25 19.30 -9.53 -49.25
C PRO A 25 20.40 -9.32 -48.19
N GLY A 26 21.25 -8.31 -48.36
CA GLY A 26 22.38 -8.04 -47.46
C GLY A 26 23.74 -8.64 -47.88
N SER A 27 23.79 -9.44 -48.94
CA SER A 27 25.03 -10.04 -49.47
C SER A 27 26.11 -9.01 -49.83
N ALA A 28 25.72 -7.84 -50.32
CA ALA A 28 26.64 -6.72 -50.63
C ALA A 28 27.34 -6.16 -49.38
N ILE A 29 26.68 -6.17 -48.22
CA ILE A 29 27.27 -5.72 -46.94
C ILE A 29 28.30 -6.74 -46.47
N ILE A 30 27.98 -8.03 -46.57
CA ILE A 30 28.88 -9.13 -46.21
C ILE A 30 30.13 -9.13 -47.10
N LEU A 31 29.96 -8.97 -48.41
CA LEU A 31 31.10 -8.86 -49.35
C LEU A 31 31.98 -7.65 -49.06
N ARG A 32 31.38 -6.50 -48.74
CA ARG A 32 32.12 -5.28 -48.38
C ARG A 32 32.86 -5.45 -47.05
N TYR A 33 32.27 -6.14 -46.08
CA TYR A 33 32.90 -6.50 -44.81
C TYR A 33 34.10 -7.43 -45.04
N ILE A 34 33.91 -8.54 -45.78
CA ILE A 34 34.97 -9.50 -46.12
C ILE A 34 36.11 -8.79 -46.86
N LYS A 35 35.79 -7.94 -47.86
CA LYS A 35 36.78 -7.17 -48.61
C LYS A 35 37.50 -6.12 -47.75
N SER A 36 36.86 -5.58 -46.72
CA SER A 36 37.51 -4.64 -45.78
C SER A 36 38.30 -5.33 -44.66
N SER A 37 37.94 -6.57 -44.31
CA SER A 37 38.64 -7.42 -43.35
C SER A 37 39.94 -8.00 -43.94
N TYR A 38 39.95 -8.23 -45.26
CA TYR A 38 41.13 -8.68 -46.01
C TYR A 38 42.11 -7.50 -46.28
N GLN A 39 42.74 -6.99 -45.23
CA GLN A 39 43.87 -6.04 -45.32
C GLN A 39 45.21 -6.79 -45.16
N ASP A 40 45.54 -7.67 -46.10
CA ASP A 40 46.82 -8.42 -46.16
C ASP A 40 47.27 -9.11 -44.84
N ASP A 41 46.32 -9.41 -43.93
CA ASP A 41 46.56 -10.12 -42.67
C ASP A 41 45.77 -11.44 -42.69
N PRO A 42 46.39 -12.52 -43.20
CA PRO A 42 45.74 -13.82 -43.31
C PRO A 42 45.39 -14.42 -41.94
N VAL A 43 46.06 -13.99 -40.86
CA VAL A 43 45.81 -14.49 -39.50
C VAL A 43 44.52 -13.89 -38.94
N ARG A 44 44.30 -12.58 -39.12
CA ARG A 44 43.03 -11.93 -38.73
C ARG A 44 41.85 -12.52 -39.46
N SER A 45 41.92 -12.69 -40.79
CA SER A 45 40.81 -13.26 -41.56
C SER A 45 40.50 -14.71 -41.16
N ALA A 46 41.52 -15.51 -40.81
CA ALA A 46 41.33 -16.86 -40.29
C ALA A 46 40.63 -16.86 -38.90
N ILE A 47 41.02 -15.95 -38.01
CA ILE A 47 40.40 -15.79 -36.69
C ILE A 47 38.94 -15.32 -36.82
N GLU A 48 38.65 -14.36 -37.69
CA GLU A 48 37.28 -13.87 -37.91
C GLU A 48 36.40 -14.95 -38.54
N LEU A 49 36.92 -15.72 -39.48
CA LEU A 49 36.20 -16.87 -40.03
C LEU A 49 35.93 -17.93 -38.96
N PHE A 50 36.91 -18.22 -38.11
CA PHE A 50 36.72 -19.14 -36.98
C PHE A 50 35.68 -18.62 -35.99
N LEU A 51 35.72 -17.34 -35.62
CA LEU A 51 34.74 -16.71 -34.73
C LEU A 51 33.34 -16.69 -35.34
N PHE A 52 33.23 -16.46 -36.65
CA PHE A 52 31.96 -16.52 -37.37
C PHE A 52 31.40 -17.94 -37.38
N LEU A 53 32.21 -18.95 -37.72
CA LEU A 53 31.81 -20.35 -37.69
C LEU A 53 31.46 -20.81 -36.27
N PHE A 54 32.19 -20.32 -35.26
CA PHE A 54 31.90 -20.56 -33.85
C PHE A 54 30.57 -19.91 -33.44
N ALA A 55 30.30 -18.67 -33.83
CA ALA A 55 29.04 -17.98 -33.55
C ALA A 55 27.84 -18.64 -34.24
N VAL A 56 27.99 -19.07 -35.50
CA VAL A 56 26.97 -19.84 -36.23
C VAL A 56 26.73 -21.18 -35.54
N ARG A 57 27.79 -21.91 -35.17
CA ARG A 57 27.68 -23.17 -34.41
C ARG A 57 27.02 -22.94 -33.05
N TYR A 58 27.34 -21.85 -32.36
CA TYR A 58 26.78 -21.51 -31.06
C TYR A 58 25.29 -21.17 -31.16
N MET A 59 24.88 -20.35 -32.12
CA MET A 59 23.47 -20.01 -32.34
C MET A 59 22.62 -21.19 -32.83
N LEU A 60 23.21 -22.10 -33.60
CA LEU A 60 22.54 -23.32 -34.08
C LEU A 60 22.65 -24.49 -33.10
N SER A 61 23.50 -24.37 -32.07
CA SER A 61 23.58 -25.39 -31.03
C SER A 61 22.29 -25.36 -30.21
N PRO A 62 21.66 -26.52 -29.96
CA PRO A 62 20.46 -26.57 -29.15
C PRO A 62 20.79 -26.00 -27.76
N SER A 63 20.01 -25.03 -27.30
CA SER A 63 20.11 -24.52 -25.94
C SER A 63 19.88 -25.68 -24.99
N TYR A 64 20.95 -26.18 -24.36
CA TYR A 64 20.83 -27.16 -23.30
C TYR A 64 20.06 -26.49 -22.15
N SER A 65 18.85 -26.98 -21.88
CA SER A 65 18.16 -26.70 -20.64
C SER A 65 19.10 -27.08 -19.49
N THR A 66 19.47 -26.12 -18.65
CA THR A 66 20.23 -26.37 -17.41
C THR A 66 19.41 -27.16 -16.39
N GLN A 67 18.10 -27.32 -16.61
CA GLN A 67 17.30 -28.31 -15.92
C GLN A 67 17.41 -29.65 -16.66
N LYS A 68 18.18 -30.59 -16.11
CA LYS A 68 18.01 -32.01 -16.42
C LYS A 68 16.55 -32.36 -16.10
N LYS A 69 15.69 -32.43 -17.12
CA LYS A 69 14.39 -33.06 -16.98
C LYS A 69 14.64 -34.56 -16.85
N VAL A 70 14.84 -35.01 -15.62
CA VAL A 70 14.81 -36.44 -15.30
C VAL A 70 13.43 -36.92 -15.72
N LYS A 71 13.38 -37.86 -16.67
CA LYS A 71 12.14 -38.56 -16.98
C LYS A 71 11.99 -39.61 -15.89
N LEU A 72 11.14 -39.32 -14.92
CA LEU A 72 10.79 -40.26 -13.86
C LEU A 72 9.90 -41.36 -14.45
N THR A 73 10.06 -42.59 -13.98
CA THR A 73 9.09 -43.68 -14.24
C THR A 73 7.78 -43.42 -13.50
N GLU A 74 6.70 -44.10 -13.87
CA GLU A 74 5.42 -43.98 -13.13
C GLU A 74 5.59 -44.40 -11.66
N GLU A 75 6.39 -45.45 -11.40
CA GLU A 75 6.74 -45.88 -10.04
C GLU A 75 7.52 -44.82 -9.26
N GLU A 76 8.51 -44.16 -9.87
CA GLU A 76 9.26 -43.06 -9.22
C GLU A 76 8.37 -41.84 -8.96
N ILE A 77 7.38 -41.58 -9.81
CA ILE A 77 6.39 -40.52 -9.58
C ILE A 77 5.50 -40.88 -8.40
N ASP A 78 4.99 -42.11 -8.36
CA ASP A 78 4.13 -42.60 -7.27
C ASP A 78 4.89 -42.60 -5.93
N GLU A 79 6.15 -43.04 -5.89
CA GLU A 79 7.02 -42.95 -4.71
C GLU A 79 7.22 -41.50 -4.26
N LEU A 80 7.50 -40.59 -5.20
CA LEU A 80 7.66 -39.17 -4.87
C LEU A 80 6.36 -38.52 -4.38
N VAL A 81 5.21 -38.95 -4.90
CA VAL A 81 3.89 -38.47 -4.45
C VAL A 81 3.57 -39.02 -3.06
N ASP A 82 3.87 -40.30 -2.79
CA ASP A 82 3.68 -40.94 -1.49
C ASP A 82 4.63 -40.37 -0.41
N GLU A 83 5.87 -40.03 -0.78
CA GLU A 83 6.85 -39.36 0.10
C GLU A 83 6.58 -37.87 0.28
N TRP A 84 5.86 -37.23 -0.66
CA TRP A 84 5.62 -35.80 -0.61
C TRP A 84 4.63 -35.44 0.50
N THR A 85 5.17 -34.82 1.55
CA THR A 85 4.35 -34.18 2.57
C THR A 85 4.13 -32.71 2.18
N PRO A 86 2.88 -32.28 1.90
CA PRO A 86 2.62 -30.88 1.61
C PRO A 86 3.08 -30.01 2.78
N GLU A 87 3.81 -28.93 2.47
CA GLU A 87 4.04 -27.90 3.46
C GLU A 87 2.69 -27.39 4.00
N PRO A 88 2.57 -27.19 5.32
CA PRO A 88 1.36 -26.62 5.89
C PRO A 88 0.98 -25.31 5.18
N LEU A 89 -0.30 -25.15 4.83
CA LEU A 89 -0.81 -23.93 4.18
C LEU A 89 -0.54 -22.66 4.99
N VAL A 90 -0.30 -22.82 6.29
CA VAL A 90 0.00 -21.74 7.24
C VAL A 90 1.15 -22.21 8.14
N ALA A 91 2.12 -21.32 8.36
CA ALA A 91 3.16 -21.57 9.35
C ALA A 91 2.56 -21.81 10.75
N ALA A 92 3.22 -22.62 11.57
CA ALA A 92 2.84 -22.79 12.97
C ALA A 92 2.87 -21.43 13.68
N MET A 93 1.92 -21.23 14.61
CA MET A 93 1.90 -20.03 15.44
C MET A 93 3.18 -19.95 16.27
N THR A 94 3.75 -18.76 16.38
CA THR A 94 4.86 -18.56 17.31
C THR A 94 4.33 -18.52 18.75
N PRO A 95 5.14 -18.84 19.77
CA PRO A 95 4.72 -18.71 21.17
C PRO A 95 4.24 -17.29 21.51
N THR A 96 4.76 -16.27 20.82
CA THR A 96 4.31 -14.88 20.96
C THR A 96 2.90 -14.70 20.39
N ASP A 97 2.60 -15.29 19.23
CA ASP A 97 1.28 -15.20 18.60
C ASP A 97 0.20 -15.90 19.43
N GLU A 98 0.54 -17.03 20.06
CA GLU A 98 -0.33 -17.74 21.00
C GLU A 98 -0.70 -16.83 22.17
N VAL A 99 0.29 -16.27 22.86
CA VAL A 99 0.09 -15.37 23.99
C VAL A 99 -0.68 -14.11 23.58
N GLU A 100 -0.37 -13.51 22.42
CA GLU A 100 -1.09 -12.33 21.92
C GLU A 100 -2.56 -12.65 21.59
N ASN A 101 -2.83 -13.84 21.03
CA ASN A 101 -4.19 -14.27 20.72
C ASN A 101 -5.00 -14.57 21.98
N GLU A 102 -4.41 -15.24 22.97
CA GLU A 102 -5.04 -15.52 24.26
C GLU A 102 -5.36 -14.24 25.04
N LYS A 103 -4.45 -13.27 25.01
CA LYS A 103 -4.61 -11.98 25.72
C LYS A 103 -5.49 -10.97 24.96
N ARG A 104 -5.95 -11.29 23.75
CA ARG A 104 -6.69 -10.33 22.92
C ARG A 104 -7.99 -9.91 23.62
N PRO A 105 -8.17 -8.61 23.94
CA PRO A 105 -9.38 -8.16 24.63
C PRO A 105 -10.59 -8.25 23.71
N ILE A 106 -11.69 -8.80 24.22
CA ILE A 106 -12.99 -8.84 23.55
C ILE A 106 -13.87 -7.75 24.15
N LEU A 107 -14.40 -6.86 23.31
CA LEU A 107 -15.33 -5.81 23.72
C LEU A 107 -16.76 -6.36 23.78
N VAL A 108 -17.51 -5.99 24.81
CA VAL A 108 -18.92 -6.32 24.99
C VAL A 108 -19.75 -5.04 24.86
N GLY A 109 -20.60 -4.98 23.83
CA GLY A 109 -21.42 -3.81 23.52
C GLY A 109 -20.76 -2.84 22.55
N PRO A 110 -21.22 -1.57 22.48
CA PRO A 110 -20.71 -0.59 21.53
C PRO A 110 -19.25 -0.21 21.82
N THR A 111 -18.48 0.05 20.76
CA THR A 111 -17.08 0.49 20.84
C THR A 111 -17.01 2.00 21.09
N GLY A 112 -17.30 2.41 22.32
CA GLY A 112 -17.27 3.81 22.77
C GLY A 112 -15.98 4.19 23.54
N PRO A 113 -15.81 5.48 23.87
CA PRO A 113 -14.69 6.00 24.68
C PRO A 113 -14.50 5.29 26.02
N LYS A 114 -15.60 4.77 26.59
CA LYS A 114 -15.59 3.79 27.69
C LYS A 114 -16.14 2.49 27.15
N SER A 115 -15.31 1.46 27.08
CA SER A 115 -15.69 0.14 26.54
C SER A 115 -15.63 -0.91 27.64
N LYS A 116 -16.62 -1.81 27.66
CA LYS A 116 -16.64 -2.97 28.57
C LYS A 116 -15.92 -4.15 27.93
N LEU A 117 -15.05 -4.82 28.68
CA LEU A 117 -14.37 -6.03 28.27
C LEU A 117 -15.16 -7.27 28.69
N SER A 118 -14.91 -8.41 28.04
CA SER A 118 -15.51 -9.72 28.38
C SER A 118 -15.23 -10.16 29.81
N ASN A 119 -14.10 -9.73 30.39
CA ASN A 119 -13.76 -9.96 31.80
C ASN A 119 -14.50 -9.03 32.80
N GLY A 120 -15.45 -8.23 32.33
CA GLY A 120 -16.29 -7.33 33.14
C GLY A 120 -15.69 -5.95 33.42
N ARG A 121 -14.40 -5.73 33.12
CA ARG A 121 -13.74 -4.43 33.36
C ARG A 121 -14.20 -3.39 32.34
N THR A 122 -14.38 -2.15 32.79
CA THR A 122 -14.58 -1.00 31.90
C THR A 122 -13.27 -0.25 31.73
N VAL A 123 -12.89 0.02 30.49
CA VAL A 123 -11.62 0.67 30.13
C VAL A 123 -11.86 1.95 29.33
N THR A 124 -10.94 2.90 29.45
CA THR A 124 -10.86 4.05 28.52
C THR A 124 -10.28 3.54 27.21
N ASN A 125 -11.07 3.55 26.14
CA ASN A 125 -10.71 2.99 24.85
C ASN A 125 -10.06 4.06 23.96
N LEU A 126 -8.76 3.94 23.79
CA LEU A 126 -7.91 4.72 22.90
C LEU A 126 -7.27 3.82 21.83
N ALA A 127 -7.90 2.70 21.50
CA ALA A 127 -7.49 1.75 20.47
C ALA A 127 -8.50 1.64 19.31
N SER A 128 -9.55 2.47 19.33
CA SER A 128 -10.60 2.51 18.32
C SER A 128 -10.45 3.75 17.43
N TYR A 129 -10.83 3.63 16.15
CA TYR A 129 -10.87 4.76 15.20
C TYR A 129 -12.18 5.57 15.29
N ASN A 130 -12.93 5.44 16.39
CA ASN A 130 -14.15 6.19 16.66
C ASN A 130 -13.83 7.63 17.15
N PHE A 131 -13.29 8.45 16.24
CA PHE A 131 -12.74 9.76 16.58
C PHE A 131 -13.78 10.76 17.08
N TYR A 132 -15.01 10.70 16.58
CA TYR A 132 -16.07 11.66 16.95
C TYR A 132 -17.12 11.10 17.89
N ASN A 133 -16.91 9.88 18.39
CA ASN A 133 -17.89 9.13 19.18
C ASN A 133 -19.24 8.90 18.45
N PHE A 134 -19.22 8.83 17.12
CA PHE A 134 -20.42 8.65 16.30
C PHE A 134 -21.07 7.28 16.47
N VAL A 135 -20.32 6.25 16.88
CA VAL A 135 -20.89 4.92 17.21
C VAL A 135 -22.00 5.04 18.26
N GLY A 136 -21.89 6.00 19.18
CA GLY A 136 -22.87 6.24 20.24
C GLY A 136 -23.97 7.24 19.88
N ASN A 137 -23.93 7.87 18.71
CA ASN A 137 -24.82 8.98 18.34
C ASN A 137 -26.25 8.49 18.03
N GLU A 138 -27.25 9.02 18.74
CA GLU A 138 -28.65 8.57 18.60
C GLU A 138 -29.27 8.95 17.24
N THR A 139 -28.92 10.12 16.69
CA THR A 139 -29.41 10.55 15.37
C THR A 139 -28.95 9.58 14.27
N LEU A 140 -27.67 9.19 14.28
CA LEU A 140 -27.14 8.20 13.34
C LEU A 140 -27.80 6.83 13.52
N LYS A 141 -28.02 6.38 14.76
CA LYS A 141 -28.72 5.12 15.04
C LYS A 141 -30.15 5.14 14.49
N GLU A 142 -30.89 6.21 14.70
CA GLU A 142 -32.27 6.33 14.23
C GLU A 142 -32.33 6.35 12.69
N LYS A 143 -31.42 7.08 12.03
CA LYS A 143 -31.26 7.06 10.57
C LYS A 143 -30.91 5.67 10.04
N ALA A 144 -30.03 4.94 10.74
CA ALA A 144 -29.67 3.57 10.38
C ALA A 144 -30.86 2.61 10.52
N VAL A 145 -31.65 2.70 11.60
CA VAL A 145 -32.86 1.91 11.80
C VAL A 145 -33.90 2.21 10.72
N GLN A 146 -34.09 3.50 10.38
CA GLN A 146 -35.00 3.88 9.30
C GLN A 146 -34.54 3.32 7.96
N THR A 147 -33.25 3.43 7.64
CA THR A 147 -32.68 2.86 6.42
C THR A 147 -32.85 1.35 6.37
N LEU A 148 -32.62 0.66 7.49
CA LEU A 148 -32.82 -0.79 7.60
C LEU A 148 -34.27 -1.19 7.30
N ARG A 149 -35.25 -0.43 7.80
CA ARG A 149 -36.68 -0.68 7.54
C ARG A 149 -37.06 -0.48 6.07
N THR A 150 -36.41 0.47 5.39
CA THR A 150 -36.69 0.78 3.98
C THR A 150 -35.98 -0.16 3.01
N TYR A 151 -34.69 -0.46 3.25
CA TYR A 151 -33.81 -1.13 2.29
C TYR A 151 -33.42 -2.56 2.67
N GLY A 152 -33.72 -2.99 3.90
CA GLY A 152 -33.28 -4.28 4.43
C GLY A 152 -31.82 -4.32 4.86
N VAL A 153 -31.32 -5.52 5.16
CA VAL A 153 -29.99 -5.74 5.77
C VAL A 153 -28.84 -5.49 4.79
N GLY A 154 -29.00 -5.86 3.51
CA GLY A 154 -27.96 -5.67 2.52
C GLY A 154 -28.41 -6.01 1.09
N PRO A 155 -27.64 -5.57 0.08
CA PRO A 155 -28.03 -5.66 -1.33
C PRO A 155 -27.84 -7.04 -1.97
N CYS A 156 -27.08 -7.95 -1.34
CA CYS A 156 -26.84 -9.33 -1.80
C CYS A 156 -26.28 -9.50 -3.23
N GLY A 157 -25.81 -8.42 -3.87
CA GLY A 157 -25.27 -8.45 -5.22
C GLY A 157 -24.27 -7.32 -5.47
N PRO A 158 -23.44 -7.43 -6.52
CA PRO A 158 -22.48 -6.39 -6.85
C PRO A 158 -23.16 -5.13 -7.40
N PRO A 159 -22.56 -3.95 -7.21
CA PRO A 159 -23.07 -2.68 -7.75
C PRO A 159 -23.40 -2.72 -9.25
N GLY A 160 -22.57 -3.38 -10.07
CA GLY A 160 -22.74 -3.43 -11.53
C GLY A 160 -23.90 -4.30 -12.04
N PHE A 161 -24.60 -5.01 -11.16
CA PHE A 161 -25.79 -5.81 -11.51
C PHE A 161 -27.03 -5.20 -10.85
N TYR A 162 -27.43 -5.74 -9.70
CA TYR A 162 -28.64 -5.34 -8.96
C TYR A 162 -28.33 -4.86 -7.54
N GLY A 163 -27.05 -4.58 -7.24
CA GLY A 163 -26.60 -4.18 -5.90
C GLY A 163 -26.63 -2.67 -5.63
N THR A 164 -26.80 -1.84 -6.66
CA THR A 164 -26.81 -0.39 -6.50
C THR A 164 -28.20 0.10 -6.08
N GLN A 165 -28.26 0.80 -4.95
CA GLN A 165 -29.44 1.46 -4.41
C GLN A 165 -29.24 2.98 -4.50
N ASP A 166 -30.33 3.75 -4.50
CA ASP A 166 -30.31 5.21 -4.56
C ASP A 166 -29.43 5.87 -3.47
N VAL A 167 -29.41 5.30 -2.26
CA VAL A 167 -28.53 5.75 -1.16
C VAL A 167 -27.04 5.64 -1.49
N HIS A 168 -26.63 4.68 -2.33
CA HIS A 168 -25.25 4.56 -2.80
C HIS A 168 -24.89 5.74 -3.69
N MET A 169 -25.77 6.07 -4.66
CA MET A 169 -25.58 7.20 -5.56
C MET A 169 -25.59 8.54 -4.82
N LYS A 170 -26.47 8.69 -3.82
CA LYS A 170 -26.47 9.85 -2.94
C LYS A 170 -25.14 9.99 -2.19
N THR A 171 -24.62 8.89 -1.63
CA THR A 171 -23.35 8.91 -0.88
C THR A 171 -22.17 9.23 -1.79
N GLU A 172 -22.14 8.67 -3.01
CA GLU A 172 -21.16 9.05 -4.05
C GLU A 172 -21.20 10.56 -4.33
N ALA A 173 -22.39 11.13 -4.54
CA ALA A 173 -22.56 12.56 -4.76
C ALA A 173 -22.13 13.42 -3.57
N ASP A 174 -22.48 13.02 -2.34
CA ASP A 174 -22.13 13.75 -1.12
C ASP A 174 -20.60 13.77 -0.89
N VAL A 175 -19.91 12.64 -1.13
CA VAL A 175 -18.43 12.57 -1.05
C VAL A 175 -17.78 13.45 -2.13
N ALA A 176 -18.26 13.37 -3.38
CA ALA A 176 -17.74 14.17 -4.48
C ALA A 176 -17.91 15.68 -4.20
N ALA A 177 -19.10 16.08 -3.73
CA ALA A 177 -19.42 17.45 -3.37
C ALA A 177 -18.57 17.94 -2.18
N HIS A 178 -18.34 17.10 -1.18
CA HIS A 178 -17.51 17.46 -0.03
C HIS A 178 -16.05 17.71 -0.44
N LEU A 179 -15.47 16.84 -1.27
CA LEU A 179 -14.11 17.00 -1.79
C LEU A 179 -13.98 18.14 -2.82
N GLY A 180 -15.05 18.48 -3.53
CA GLY A 180 -15.04 19.48 -4.61
C GLY A 180 -14.59 18.92 -5.96
N VAL A 181 -14.75 17.62 -6.18
CA VAL A 181 -14.40 16.91 -7.41
C VAL A 181 -15.65 16.48 -8.20
N PRO A 182 -15.54 16.23 -9.52
CA PRO A 182 -16.70 15.91 -10.34
C PRO A 182 -17.45 14.63 -9.96
N ALA A 183 -16.74 13.56 -9.58
CA ALA A 183 -17.35 12.26 -9.36
C ALA A 183 -16.65 11.45 -8.27
N CYS A 184 -17.39 10.49 -7.71
CA CYS A 184 -16.90 9.54 -6.73
C CYS A 184 -17.55 8.17 -6.97
N ILE A 185 -16.83 7.10 -6.64
CA ILE A 185 -17.32 5.71 -6.59
C ILE A 185 -17.09 5.14 -5.19
N ILE A 186 -18.08 4.44 -4.62
CA ILE A 186 -17.94 3.79 -3.31
C ILE A 186 -17.74 2.27 -3.41
N TYR A 187 -17.05 1.72 -2.41
CA TYR A 187 -16.69 0.32 -2.27
C TYR A 187 -17.18 -0.23 -0.93
N ALA A 188 -17.55 -1.51 -0.88
CA ALA A 188 -18.06 -2.13 0.34
C ALA A 188 -17.00 -2.38 1.43
N GLN A 189 -15.73 -2.52 1.05
CA GLN A 189 -14.63 -2.87 1.96
C GLN A 189 -13.44 -1.92 1.79
N SER A 190 -12.98 -1.35 2.89
CA SER A 190 -11.93 -0.31 2.91
C SER A 190 -10.59 -0.85 2.42
N PHE A 191 -10.14 -2.00 2.94
CA PHE A 191 -8.89 -2.64 2.52
C PHE A 191 -8.87 -2.91 1.02
N SER A 192 -9.98 -3.43 0.49
CA SER A 192 -10.10 -3.85 -0.91
C SER A 192 -10.26 -2.69 -1.89
N THR A 193 -10.48 -1.48 -1.39
CA THR A 193 -10.67 -0.26 -2.20
C THR A 193 -9.39 0.04 -2.96
N ILE A 194 -8.35 0.57 -2.29
CA ILE A 194 -7.10 0.94 -2.96
C ILE A 194 -6.41 -0.24 -3.66
N SER A 195 -6.51 -1.44 -3.08
CA SER A 195 -5.93 -2.64 -3.70
C SER A 195 -6.59 -3.04 -5.01
N SER A 196 -7.80 -2.55 -5.30
CA SER A 196 -8.52 -2.73 -6.57
C SER A 196 -8.47 -1.50 -7.47
N VAL A 197 -8.39 -0.30 -6.91
CA VAL A 197 -8.22 0.94 -7.68
C VAL A 197 -6.88 0.91 -8.42
N ILE A 198 -5.78 0.60 -7.74
CA ILE A 198 -4.44 0.59 -8.37
C ILE A 198 -4.40 -0.31 -9.61
N PRO A 199 -4.76 -1.61 -9.58
CA PRO A 199 -4.73 -2.47 -10.77
C PRO A 199 -5.78 -2.13 -11.84
N SER A 200 -6.79 -1.31 -11.54
CA SER A 200 -7.73 -0.80 -12.55
C SER A 200 -7.04 0.12 -13.56
N PHE A 201 -6.05 0.89 -13.09
CA PHE A 201 -5.32 1.85 -13.90
C PHE A 201 -3.89 1.41 -14.22
N CYS A 202 -3.19 0.82 -13.25
CA CYS A 202 -1.80 0.39 -13.37
C CYS A 202 -1.75 -1.09 -13.77
N LYS A 203 -1.13 -1.39 -14.90
CA LYS A 203 -1.01 -2.75 -15.45
C LYS A 203 0.44 -3.06 -15.80
N ARG A 204 0.68 -4.32 -16.17
CA ARG A 204 1.98 -4.74 -16.74
C ARG A 204 2.37 -3.80 -17.88
N GLY A 205 3.55 -3.19 -17.77
CA GLY A 205 4.08 -2.22 -18.72
C GLY A 205 4.06 -0.79 -18.19
N ASP A 206 3.19 -0.45 -17.24
CA ASP A 206 3.16 0.86 -16.62
C ASP A 206 4.23 1.00 -15.52
N ILE A 207 4.44 2.23 -15.06
CA ILE A 207 5.43 2.55 -14.03
C ILE A 207 4.75 3.21 -12.83
N ILE A 208 5.05 2.69 -11.65
CA ILE A 208 4.65 3.23 -10.36
C ILE A 208 5.89 3.75 -9.66
N VAL A 209 5.84 4.98 -9.15
CA VAL A 209 6.80 5.55 -8.22
C VAL A 209 6.08 5.73 -6.88
N ALA A 210 6.43 4.92 -5.87
CA ALA A 210 5.69 4.87 -4.60
C ALA A 210 6.57 5.24 -3.41
N ASP A 211 5.96 5.89 -2.42
CA ASP A 211 6.62 6.19 -1.14
C ASP A 211 6.92 4.86 -0.42
N LYS A 212 8.12 4.73 0.17
CA LYS A 212 8.52 3.52 0.88
C LYS A 212 7.68 3.20 2.11
N ALA A 213 6.94 4.14 2.69
CA ALA A 213 6.15 3.97 3.91
C ALA A 213 4.66 3.68 3.67
N VAL A 214 4.21 3.63 2.39
CA VAL A 214 2.79 3.39 2.09
C VAL A 214 2.23 2.15 2.80
N ASN A 215 0.96 2.24 3.20
CA ASN A 215 0.22 1.26 3.96
C ASN A 215 0.07 -0.09 3.23
N PHE A 216 -0.42 -1.07 3.99
CA PHE A 216 -0.45 -2.46 3.53
C PHE A 216 -1.35 -2.67 2.31
N SER A 217 -2.55 -2.08 2.31
CA SER A 217 -3.51 -2.19 1.21
C SER A 217 -2.95 -1.58 -0.08
N THR A 218 -2.26 -0.44 0.02
CA THR A 218 -1.56 0.19 -1.10
C THR A 218 -0.49 -0.74 -1.68
N ARG A 219 0.36 -1.32 -0.84
CA ARG A 219 1.38 -2.30 -1.30
C ARG A 219 0.75 -3.50 -1.99
N LYS A 220 -0.39 -4.00 -1.49
CA LYS A 220 -1.10 -5.09 -2.14
C LYS A 220 -1.66 -4.68 -3.50
N GLY A 221 -2.20 -3.47 -3.64
CA GLY A 221 -2.59 -2.93 -4.95
C GLY A 221 -1.42 -2.83 -5.92
N ILE A 222 -0.28 -2.30 -5.46
CA ILE A 222 0.97 -2.23 -6.25
C ILE A 222 1.41 -3.63 -6.70
N GLN A 223 1.39 -4.61 -5.78
CA GLN A 223 1.73 -6.00 -6.07
C GLN A 223 0.80 -6.61 -7.13
N ILE A 224 -0.52 -6.42 -7.00
CA ILE A 224 -1.53 -6.94 -7.93
C ILE A 224 -1.41 -6.31 -9.32
N SER A 225 -1.00 -5.03 -9.39
CA SER A 225 -0.87 -4.29 -10.66
C SER A 225 0.13 -4.90 -11.64
N ARG A 226 1.15 -5.62 -11.13
CA ARG A 226 2.29 -6.14 -11.92
C ARG A 226 3.03 -5.06 -12.73
N SER A 227 2.92 -3.81 -12.30
CA SER A 227 3.61 -2.66 -12.91
C SER A 227 5.10 -2.68 -12.57
N THR A 228 5.89 -1.91 -13.31
CA THR A 228 7.28 -1.65 -12.94
C THR A 228 7.30 -0.68 -11.76
N VAL A 229 7.74 -1.13 -10.59
CA VAL A 229 7.77 -0.28 -9.38
C VAL A 229 9.14 0.35 -9.19
N ARG A 230 9.14 1.61 -8.76
CA ARG A 230 10.28 2.35 -8.23
C ARG A 230 9.86 2.92 -6.89
N TRP A 231 10.76 2.87 -5.92
CA TRP A 231 10.51 3.39 -4.58
C TRP A 231 11.36 4.64 -4.37
N TYR A 232 10.84 5.61 -3.63
CA TYR A 232 11.59 6.74 -3.09
C TYR A 232 11.55 6.72 -1.56
N GLU A 233 12.56 7.29 -0.92
CA GLU A 233 12.61 7.36 0.55
C GLU A 233 11.40 8.11 1.11
N HIS A 234 10.92 7.67 2.28
CA HIS A 234 9.68 8.16 2.86
C HIS A 234 9.71 9.67 3.09
N ASN A 235 8.72 10.37 2.52
CA ASN A 235 8.54 11.82 2.60
C ASN A 235 9.76 12.64 2.10
N ASP A 236 10.68 12.02 1.34
CA ASP A 236 11.84 12.67 0.73
C ASP A 236 11.52 13.05 -0.73
N LEU A 237 11.11 14.30 -0.91
CA LEU A 237 10.71 14.81 -2.22
C LEU A 237 11.91 15.14 -3.15
N GLU A 238 13.13 15.22 -2.60
CA GLU A 238 14.34 15.31 -3.40
C GLU A 238 14.68 13.95 -4.02
N ASP A 239 14.57 12.87 -3.23
CA ASP A 239 14.72 11.50 -3.72
C ASP A 239 13.61 11.14 -4.72
N LEU A 240 12.36 11.55 -4.45
CA LEU A 240 11.27 11.43 -5.42
C LEU A 240 11.65 12.10 -6.75
N GLU A 241 12.07 13.36 -6.72
CA GLU A 241 12.46 14.09 -7.93
C GLU A 241 13.57 13.36 -8.69
N ARG A 242 14.60 12.88 -7.99
CA ARG A 242 15.69 12.08 -8.58
C ARG A 242 15.16 10.82 -9.27
N VAL A 243 14.22 10.11 -8.66
CA VAL A 243 13.58 8.91 -9.24
C VAL A 243 12.73 9.28 -10.46
N LEU A 244 11.93 10.34 -10.40
CA LEU A 244 11.09 10.83 -11.51
C LEU A 244 11.93 11.25 -12.73
N GLN A 245 13.05 11.96 -12.51
CA GLN A 245 14.01 12.33 -13.55
C GLN A 245 14.58 11.08 -14.23
N ARG A 246 15.02 10.10 -13.43
CA ARG A 246 15.58 8.85 -13.95
C ARG A 246 14.56 8.08 -14.78
N VAL A 247 13.33 7.90 -14.28
CA VAL A 247 12.26 7.23 -15.02
C VAL A 247 11.97 7.98 -16.32
N THR A 248 11.87 9.31 -16.29
CA THR A 248 11.60 10.11 -17.49
C THR A 248 12.71 9.95 -18.54
N LYS A 249 13.97 9.93 -18.13
CA LYS A 249 15.11 9.67 -19.02
C LYS A 249 15.09 8.25 -19.61
N GLU A 250 14.79 7.24 -18.79
CA GLU A 250 14.67 5.84 -19.21
C GLU A 250 13.53 5.61 -20.22
N GLN A 251 12.46 6.41 -20.14
CA GLN A 251 11.27 6.31 -20.98
C GLN A 251 11.29 7.23 -22.21
N ALA A 252 12.22 8.18 -22.30
CA ALA A 252 12.25 9.18 -23.38
C ALA A 252 12.31 8.59 -24.80
N LYS A 253 12.87 7.38 -24.96
CA LYS A 253 12.98 6.67 -26.26
C LYS A 253 12.06 5.45 -26.37
N LYS A 254 11.15 5.27 -25.40
CA LYS A 254 10.22 4.14 -25.35
C LYS A 254 8.80 4.60 -25.74
N PRO A 255 7.91 3.68 -26.12
CA PRO A 255 6.50 4.00 -26.30
C PRO A 255 5.92 4.72 -25.08
N LEU A 256 4.96 5.62 -25.32
CA LEU A 256 4.32 6.37 -24.26
C LEU A 256 3.71 5.40 -23.24
N THR A 257 4.19 5.50 -22.02
CA THR A 257 3.84 4.59 -20.91
C THR A 257 3.12 5.39 -19.83
N ARG A 258 2.09 4.81 -19.20
CA ARG A 258 1.39 5.47 -18.10
C ARG A 258 2.27 5.40 -16.86
N ARG A 259 2.30 6.51 -16.12
CA ARG A 259 3.23 6.73 -15.01
C ARG A 259 2.48 7.34 -13.85
N PHE A 260 2.64 6.75 -12.67
CA PHE A 260 1.88 7.10 -11.46
C PHE A 260 2.84 7.35 -10.30
N ILE A 261 2.52 8.36 -9.50
CA ILE A 261 3.03 8.56 -8.15
C ILE A 261 1.95 8.04 -7.19
N ILE A 262 2.34 7.26 -6.20
CA ILE A 262 1.44 6.75 -5.16
C ILE A 262 1.98 7.12 -3.79
N THR A 263 1.17 7.80 -2.97
CA THR A 263 1.52 8.19 -1.61
C THR A 263 0.27 8.29 -0.73
N GLU A 264 0.48 8.41 0.59
CA GLU A 264 -0.58 8.71 1.56
C GLU A 264 -0.61 10.22 1.86
N GLY A 265 -1.80 10.77 2.07
CA GLY A 265 -1.95 12.13 2.58
C GLY A 265 -1.50 12.22 4.04
N MET A 266 -1.96 11.28 4.86
CA MET A 266 -1.52 11.11 6.24
C MET A 266 -1.18 9.64 6.47
N PHE A 267 0.09 9.35 6.74
CA PHE A 267 0.61 7.99 6.73
C PHE A 267 0.11 7.17 7.92
N GLU A 268 -0.48 5.99 7.67
CA GLU A 268 -1.00 5.12 8.73
C GLU A 268 0.07 4.71 9.76
N ASN A 269 1.28 4.43 9.28
CA ASN A 269 2.31 3.77 10.09
C ASN A 269 3.30 4.73 10.76
N ILE A 270 3.39 5.96 10.27
CA ILE A 270 4.29 7.01 10.77
C ILE A 270 3.50 8.16 11.39
N GLY A 271 2.32 8.44 10.86
CA GLY A 271 1.40 9.46 11.36
C GLY A 271 1.68 10.87 10.85
N ASP A 272 2.75 11.08 10.09
CA ASP A 272 3.08 12.35 9.45
C ASP A 272 2.23 12.58 8.19
N VAL A 273 2.46 13.70 7.52
CA VAL A 273 1.73 14.12 6.32
C VAL A 273 2.68 14.42 5.18
N SER A 274 2.26 14.14 3.96
CA SER A 274 2.99 14.50 2.75
C SER A 274 2.97 16.02 2.50
N ASP A 275 3.99 16.57 1.85
CA ASP A 275 3.97 17.92 1.26
C ASP A 275 3.28 17.85 -0.12
N LEU A 276 1.97 18.10 -0.11
CA LEU A 276 1.10 17.98 -1.27
C LEU A 276 1.37 19.06 -2.34
N PRO A 277 1.57 20.35 -2.02
CA PRO A 277 1.95 21.35 -3.01
C PRO A 277 3.19 20.94 -3.81
N ARG A 278 4.24 20.45 -3.15
CA ARG A 278 5.47 20.01 -3.83
C ARG A 278 5.25 18.75 -4.66
N LEU A 279 4.44 17.80 -4.18
CA LEU A 279 4.02 16.63 -4.97
C LEU A 279 3.28 17.03 -6.25
N VAL A 280 2.37 18.00 -6.16
CA VAL A 280 1.63 18.56 -7.31
C VAL A 280 2.59 19.19 -8.32
N GLU A 281 3.56 19.98 -7.87
CA GLU A 281 4.59 20.56 -8.73
C GLU A 281 5.38 19.46 -9.48
N LEU A 282 5.84 18.44 -8.76
CA LEU A 282 6.63 17.35 -9.31
C LEU A 282 5.84 16.49 -10.31
N LYS A 283 4.55 16.18 -10.04
CA LYS A 283 3.73 15.41 -10.98
C LYS A 283 3.57 16.15 -12.31
N HIS A 284 3.41 17.48 -12.29
CA HIS A 284 3.26 18.29 -13.50
C HIS A 284 4.58 18.38 -14.26
N LYS A 285 5.67 18.67 -13.55
CA LYS A 285 7.02 18.78 -14.13
C LYS A 285 7.43 17.51 -14.89
N TYR A 286 7.15 16.33 -14.32
CA TYR A 286 7.56 15.05 -14.92
C TYR A 286 6.43 14.31 -15.67
N LYS A 287 5.21 14.86 -15.67
CA LYS A 287 4.01 14.32 -16.32
C LYS A 287 3.61 12.92 -15.78
N PHE A 288 3.44 12.84 -14.48
CA PHE A 288 2.92 11.68 -13.76
C PHE A 288 1.49 11.95 -13.28
N ARG A 289 0.69 10.90 -13.11
CA ARG A 289 -0.59 10.95 -12.39
C ARG A 289 -0.33 10.71 -10.91
N LEU A 290 -1.17 11.25 -10.02
CA LEU A 290 -1.06 11.09 -8.58
C LEU A 290 -2.27 10.33 -8.04
N ILE A 291 -1.98 9.20 -7.39
CA ILE A 291 -2.92 8.46 -6.56
C ILE A 291 -2.60 8.83 -5.10
N LEU A 292 -3.52 9.51 -4.45
CA LEU A 292 -3.39 9.97 -3.07
C LEU A 292 -4.34 9.16 -2.18
N ASP A 293 -3.80 8.45 -1.20
CA ASP A 293 -4.59 7.78 -0.16
C ASP A 293 -4.84 8.73 1.02
N GLU A 294 -6.07 9.22 1.11
CA GLU A 294 -6.59 10.12 2.15
C GLU A 294 -7.37 9.34 3.24
N THR A 295 -7.19 8.03 3.36
CA THR A 295 -7.92 7.16 4.32
C THR A 295 -7.97 7.72 5.74
N TRP A 296 -6.87 8.30 6.23
CA TRP A 296 -6.79 8.82 7.59
C TRP A 296 -6.98 10.33 7.68
N SER A 297 -6.76 11.06 6.59
CA SER A 297 -6.86 12.52 6.55
C SER A 297 -8.26 13.01 6.19
N TYR A 298 -8.99 12.31 5.32
CA TYR A 298 -10.38 12.62 5.00
C TYR A 298 -11.27 12.47 6.24
N GLY A 299 -12.12 13.45 6.48
CA GLY A 299 -12.91 13.60 7.69
C GLY A 299 -12.13 14.11 8.91
N VAL A 300 -10.84 14.47 8.78
CA VAL A 300 -9.96 14.85 9.90
C VAL A 300 -9.19 16.16 9.65
N LEU A 301 -8.41 16.20 8.57
CA LEU A 301 -7.58 17.34 8.22
C LEU A 301 -8.39 18.38 7.44
N GLY A 302 -7.94 19.64 7.52
CA GLY A 302 -8.62 20.78 6.90
C GLY A 302 -9.73 21.34 7.79
N ARG A 303 -10.18 22.56 7.48
CA ARG A 303 -11.17 23.26 8.31
C ARG A 303 -12.50 22.51 8.41
N THR A 304 -12.93 21.89 7.30
CA THR A 304 -14.20 21.16 7.19
C THR A 304 -14.01 19.65 7.10
N GLY A 305 -12.78 19.16 7.21
CA GLY A 305 -12.50 17.72 7.20
C GLY A 305 -12.40 17.15 5.79
N ARG A 306 -12.05 17.93 4.77
CA ARG A 306 -11.91 17.40 3.39
C ARG A 306 -10.59 16.67 3.16
N GLY A 307 -9.69 16.67 4.13
CA GLY A 307 -8.40 16.00 4.02
C GLY A 307 -7.23 16.95 3.79
N LEU A 308 -6.14 16.38 3.31
CA LEU A 308 -4.87 17.07 3.13
C LEU A 308 -4.96 18.17 2.08
N THR A 309 -5.74 17.94 1.02
CA THR A 309 -6.05 18.94 -0.03
C THR A 309 -6.53 20.26 0.57
N GLU A 310 -7.54 20.24 1.44
CA GLU A 310 -8.02 21.44 2.15
C GLU A 310 -7.00 21.96 3.16
N ALA A 311 -6.32 21.07 3.90
CA ALA A 311 -5.35 21.47 4.92
C ALA A 311 -4.16 22.27 4.36
N GLN A 312 -3.75 21.97 3.13
CA GLN A 312 -2.61 22.61 2.46
C GLN A 312 -3.02 23.54 1.31
N ASN A 313 -4.32 23.85 1.19
CA ASN A 313 -4.89 24.73 0.15
C ASN A 313 -4.56 24.29 -1.28
N VAL A 314 -4.59 22.99 -1.55
CA VAL A 314 -4.44 22.39 -2.87
C VAL A 314 -5.83 22.07 -3.42
N ASP A 315 -6.12 22.49 -4.65
CA ASP A 315 -7.36 22.09 -5.32
C ASP A 315 -7.37 20.56 -5.50
N ALA A 316 -8.42 19.90 -4.99
CA ALA A 316 -8.57 18.45 -5.07
C ALA A 316 -8.54 17.93 -6.52
N ARG A 317 -8.87 18.78 -7.51
CA ARG A 317 -8.81 18.46 -8.94
C ARG A 317 -7.39 18.29 -9.48
N GLU A 318 -6.39 18.76 -8.74
CA GLU A 318 -4.97 18.52 -9.07
C GLU A 318 -4.55 17.07 -8.77
N ILE A 319 -5.39 16.29 -8.09
CA ILE A 319 -5.15 14.89 -7.75
C ILE A 319 -5.97 14.00 -8.67
N ASP A 320 -5.32 13.08 -9.39
CA ASP A 320 -6.00 12.28 -10.41
C ASP A 320 -6.96 11.25 -9.79
N MET A 321 -6.58 10.69 -8.63
CA MET A 321 -7.37 9.74 -7.86
C MET A 321 -7.17 10.00 -6.37
N ILE A 322 -8.24 10.43 -5.69
CA ILE A 322 -8.30 10.56 -4.24
C ILE A 322 -9.00 9.33 -3.70
N ILE A 323 -8.28 8.51 -2.95
CA ILE A 323 -8.82 7.30 -2.34
C ILE A 323 -9.02 7.57 -0.87
N GLY A 324 -10.16 7.18 -0.31
CA GLY A 324 -10.41 7.36 1.10
C GLY A 324 -11.28 6.27 1.69
N ASN A 325 -11.51 6.38 2.99
CA ASN A 325 -12.22 5.38 3.77
C ASN A 325 -13.52 5.97 4.31
N LEU A 326 -14.58 5.17 4.31
CA LEU A 326 -15.87 5.51 4.93
C LEU A 326 -15.97 4.94 6.35
N SER A 327 -15.06 4.05 6.75
CA SER A 327 -14.90 3.65 8.16
C SER A 327 -13.99 4.62 8.92
N GLY A 328 -13.96 4.50 10.25
CA GLY A 328 -13.16 5.38 11.11
C GLY A 328 -13.88 6.72 11.33
N PRO A 329 -13.38 7.86 10.80
CA PRO A 329 -13.99 9.18 10.98
C PRO A 329 -15.49 9.23 10.65
N LEU A 330 -15.93 8.52 9.60
CA LEU A 330 -17.33 8.58 9.15
C LEU A 330 -18.24 7.49 9.75
N CYS A 331 -17.72 6.67 10.67
CA CYS A 331 -18.49 5.66 11.40
C CYS A 331 -19.29 4.65 10.55
N ALA A 332 -18.94 4.46 9.27
CA ALA A 332 -19.56 3.49 8.38
C ALA A 332 -18.59 2.33 8.08
N ALA A 333 -18.71 1.74 6.89
CA ALA A 333 -17.72 0.80 6.33
C ALA A 333 -17.50 1.08 4.86
N GLY A 334 -16.45 0.48 4.31
CA GLY A 334 -16.12 0.64 2.89
C GLY A 334 -15.17 1.78 2.64
N GLY A 335 -14.95 2.09 1.37
CA GLY A 335 -14.05 3.15 0.93
C GLY A 335 -14.59 3.83 -0.30
N PHE A 336 -13.86 4.80 -0.81
CA PHE A 336 -14.22 5.52 -2.01
C PHE A 336 -13.00 5.84 -2.86
N CYS A 337 -13.23 6.10 -4.14
CA CYS A 337 -12.28 6.71 -5.05
C CYS A 337 -12.97 7.87 -5.75
N ALA A 338 -12.39 9.07 -5.67
CA ALA A 338 -12.95 10.29 -6.22
C ALA A 338 -11.95 10.95 -7.18
N GLY A 339 -12.47 11.64 -8.20
CA GLY A 339 -11.67 12.21 -9.29
C GLY A 339 -12.56 12.69 -10.42
N SER A 340 -12.09 12.57 -11.67
CA SER A 340 -12.93 12.87 -12.84
C SER A 340 -14.00 11.80 -13.07
N GLU A 341 -15.03 12.16 -13.85
CA GLU A 341 -16.06 11.21 -14.27
C GLU A 341 -15.46 10.01 -15.00
N GLU A 342 -14.47 10.21 -15.86
CA GLU A 342 -13.82 9.12 -16.60
C GLU A 342 -13.06 8.16 -15.67
N VAL A 343 -12.45 8.69 -14.60
CA VAL A 343 -11.78 7.87 -13.57
C VAL A 343 -12.82 7.01 -12.84
N VAL A 344 -13.97 7.57 -12.50
CA VAL A 344 -15.05 6.86 -11.82
C VAL A 344 -15.67 5.79 -12.73
N GLU A 345 -16.06 6.16 -13.95
CA GLU A 345 -16.73 5.24 -14.88
C GLU A 345 -15.81 4.09 -15.32
N HIS A 346 -14.50 4.35 -15.51
CA HIS A 346 -13.54 3.29 -15.79
C HIS A 346 -13.50 2.24 -14.65
N GLN A 347 -13.54 2.69 -13.39
CA GLN A 347 -13.54 1.79 -12.24
C GLN A 347 -14.79 0.93 -12.15
N ARG A 348 -15.97 1.44 -12.54
CA ARG A 348 -17.23 0.66 -12.49
C ARG A 348 -17.15 -0.64 -13.28
N ILE A 349 -16.37 -0.65 -14.38
CA ILE A 349 -16.21 -1.83 -15.24
C ILE A 349 -14.89 -2.59 -15.03
N SER A 350 -13.86 -1.96 -14.46
CA SER A 350 -12.53 -2.57 -14.36
C SER A 350 -12.11 -2.99 -12.96
N SER A 351 -12.74 -2.45 -11.92
CA SER A 351 -12.30 -2.65 -10.54
C SER A 351 -12.85 -3.93 -9.94
N ALA A 352 -11.96 -4.89 -9.65
CA ALA A 352 -12.34 -6.22 -9.20
C ALA A 352 -13.24 -6.23 -7.95
N SER A 353 -12.91 -5.44 -6.92
CA SER A 353 -13.76 -5.36 -5.71
C SER A 353 -15.08 -4.63 -5.93
N TYR A 354 -15.24 -3.86 -7.01
CA TYR A 354 -16.51 -3.24 -7.35
C TYR A 354 -17.37 -4.19 -8.20
N THR A 355 -16.77 -4.85 -9.19
CA THR A 355 -17.49 -5.73 -10.11
C THR A 355 -17.85 -7.09 -9.50
N TYR A 356 -17.00 -7.64 -8.62
CA TYR A 356 -17.12 -9.03 -8.14
C TYR A 356 -17.37 -9.16 -6.62
N SER A 357 -17.67 -8.06 -5.92
CA SER A 357 -18.05 -8.07 -4.51
C SER A 357 -19.44 -7.46 -4.33
N ALA A 358 -20.16 -7.89 -3.30
CA ALA A 358 -21.46 -7.30 -2.97
C ALA A 358 -21.32 -5.81 -2.63
N ALA A 359 -22.33 -5.01 -2.99
CA ALA A 359 -22.36 -3.59 -2.68
C ALA A 359 -22.38 -3.34 -1.15
N LEU A 360 -22.00 -2.12 -0.75
CA LEU A 360 -22.06 -1.70 0.65
C LEU A 360 -23.52 -1.80 1.15
N PRO A 361 -23.78 -2.29 2.38
CA PRO A 361 -25.11 -2.20 2.96
C PRO A 361 -25.65 -0.75 3.00
N ALA A 362 -26.90 -0.54 2.56
CA ALA A 362 -27.56 0.77 2.53
C ALA A 362 -27.39 1.58 3.82
N LEU A 363 -27.55 0.93 4.98
CA LEU A 363 -27.43 1.57 6.30
C LEU A 363 -26.05 2.22 6.50
N LEU A 364 -24.99 1.62 5.98
CA LEU A 364 -23.62 2.12 6.10
C LEU A 364 -23.39 3.26 5.11
N SER A 365 -23.95 3.17 3.90
CA SER A 365 -23.92 4.27 2.94
C SER A 365 -24.61 5.52 3.50
N THR A 366 -25.84 5.37 4.01
CA THR A 366 -26.57 6.47 4.66
C THR A 366 -25.80 7.01 5.87
N THR A 367 -25.21 6.14 6.70
CA THR A 367 -24.41 6.58 7.86
C THR A 367 -23.24 7.46 7.43
N ALA A 368 -22.53 7.10 6.35
CA ALA A 368 -21.42 7.90 5.83
C ALA A 368 -21.89 9.27 5.32
N SER A 369 -22.98 9.30 4.54
CA SER A 369 -23.61 10.53 4.03
C SER A 369 -24.04 11.46 5.18
N GLU A 370 -24.78 10.95 6.16
CA GLU A 370 -25.23 11.73 7.33
C GLU A 370 -24.06 12.24 8.17
N THR A 371 -22.99 11.45 8.29
CA THR A 371 -21.79 11.88 9.02
C THR A 371 -21.04 12.99 8.29
N ILE A 372 -20.95 12.94 6.96
CA ILE A 372 -20.39 14.04 6.15
C ILE A 372 -21.19 15.32 6.38
N SER A 373 -22.52 15.25 6.35
CA SER A 373 -23.38 16.40 6.64
C SER A 373 -23.14 16.95 8.04
N MET A 374 -23.05 16.09 9.07
CA MET A 374 -22.73 16.52 10.43
C MET A 374 -21.37 17.24 10.51
N LEU A 375 -20.33 16.72 9.86
CA LEU A 375 -19.01 17.37 9.86
C LEU A 375 -19.03 18.74 9.17
N GLN A 376 -19.87 18.93 8.15
CA GLN A 376 -20.02 20.21 7.46
C GLN A 376 -20.84 21.22 8.26
N GLU A 377 -21.92 20.77 8.91
CA GLU A 377 -22.85 21.63 9.65
C GLU A 377 -22.35 21.98 11.06
N GLN A 378 -21.52 21.12 11.66
CA GLN A 378 -21.07 21.20 13.07
C GLN A 378 -19.54 21.20 13.17
N PRO A 379 -18.85 22.31 12.82
CA PRO A 379 -17.39 22.42 12.85
C PRO A 379 -16.78 22.26 14.26
N GLU A 380 -17.58 22.40 15.32
CA GLU A 380 -17.20 22.12 16.69
C GLU A 380 -16.78 20.67 16.93
N ILE A 381 -17.29 19.71 16.12
CA ILE A 381 -16.91 18.29 16.20
C ILE A 381 -15.41 18.11 15.96
N LEU A 382 -14.90 18.74 14.90
CA LEU A 382 -13.47 18.74 14.55
C LEU A 382 -12.64 19.47 15.61
N THR A 383 -13.16 20.60 16.11
CA THR A 383 -12.46 21.42 17.10
C THR A 383 -12.31 20.69 18.44
N ALA A 384 -13.37 20.02 18.91
CA ALA A 384 -13.33 19.23 20.14
C ALA A 384 -12.32 18.08 20.06
N LEU A 385 -12.24 17.39 18.91
CA LEU A 385 -11.22 16.36 18.69
C LEU A 385 -9.80 16.95 18.75
N ARG A 386 -9.55 18.08 18.06
CA ARG A 386 -8.24 18.77 18.06
C ARG A 386 -7.81 19.18 19.46
N ASP A 387 -8.73 19.67 20.28
CA ASP A 387 -8.43 20.04 21.66
C ASP A 387 -8.04 18.83 22.52
N ASN A 388 -8.70 17.69 22.31
CA ASN A 388 -8.33 16.43 22.96
C ASN A 388 -6.97 15.91 22.45
N ILE A 389 -6.68 16.01 21.15
CA ILE A 389 -5.35 15.65 20.60
C ILE A 389 -4.26 16.50 21.26
N LYS A 390 -4.45 17.82 21.36
CA LYS A 390 -3.51 18.73 22.02
C LYS A 390 -3.33 18.37 23.50
N ALA A 391 -4.42 18.09 24.21
CA ALA A 391 -4.37 17.72 25.63
C ALA A 391 -3.62 16.39 25.86
N MET A 392 -3.87 15.38 25.02
CA MET A 392 -3.16 14.10 25.07
C MET A 392 -1.67 14.27 24.74
N ARG A 393 -1.36 14.97 23.63
CA ARG A 393 0.01 15.23 23.20
C ARG A 393 0.79 15.93 24.31
N ALA A 394 0.24 16.97 24.93
CA ALA A 394 0.89 17.66 26.04
C ALA A 394 1.25 16.76 27.24
N GLN A 395 0.57 15.62 27.44
CA GLN A 395 0.93 14.66 28.50
C GLN A 395 2.02 13.67 28.10
N LEU A 396 2.21 13.44 26.81
CA LEU A 396 3.10 12.42 26.26
C LEU A 396 4.38 13.04 25.68
N ASP A 397 4.28 14.04 24.81
CA ASP A 397 5.41 14.68 24.13
C ASP A 397 5.25 16.21 24.24
N PRO A 398 6.15 16.94 24.94
CA PRO A 398 7.52 16.57 25.34
C PRO A 398 7.69 15.99 26.75
N ARG A 399 6.60 15.75 27.50
CA ARG A 399 6.68 15.36 28.92
C ARG A 399 7.24 13.97 29.21
N SER A 400 7.22 13.06 28.24
CA SER A 400 7.82 11.74 28.39
C SER A 400 9.31 11.80 28.09
N ASP A 401 10.11 11.23 28.98
CA ASP A 401 11.55 11.07 28.75
C ASP A 401 11.84 9.97 27.71
N TRP A 402 10.90 9.07 27.45
CA TRP A 402 11.14 7.80 26.74
C TRP A 402 10.66 7.76 25.30
N VAL A 403 9.56 8.48 24.99
CA VAL A 403 8.90 8.42 23.68
C VAL A 403 8.74 9.80 23.08
N LYS A 404 8.63 9.85 21.76
CA LYS A 404 8.22 11.03 20.98
C LYS A 404 7.07 10.67 20.04
N CYS A 405 6.22 11.64 19.72
CA CYS A 405 5.12 11.47 18.79
C CYS A 405 5.57 11.86 17.37
N THR A 406 5.51 10.93 16.42
CA THR A 406 5.83 11.22 15.01
C THR A 406 4.64 11.78 14.25
N SER A 407 3.42 11.61 14.79
CA SER A 407 2.21 12.04 14.09
C SER A 407 2.09 13.55 13.97
N ASN A 408 1.53 14.00 12.84
CA ASN A 408 1.13 15.39 12.61
C ASN A 408 0.26 15.94 13.76
N VAL A 409 0.35 17.25 14.01
CA VAL A 409 -0.30 17.91 15.14
C VAL A 409 -1.82 17.70 15.21
N ASP A 410 -2.49 17.56 14.07
CA ASP A 410 -3.94 17.35 13.99
C ASP A 410 -4.32 15.88 13.75
N ASN A 411 -3.36 14.96 13.72
CA ASN A 411 -3.62 13.53 13.55
C ASN A 411 -4.18 12.91 14.86
N PRO A 412 -5.41 12.33 14.83
CA PRO A 412 -6.00 11.66 15.99
C PRO A 412 -5.33 10.32 16.30
N ILE A 413 -4.58 9.74 15.37
CA ILE A 413 -3.79 8.53 15.57
C ILE A 413 -2.38 8.96 15.96
N MET A 414 -2.11 9.01 17.27
CA MET A 414 -0.80 9.34 17.78
C MET A 414 0.11 8.11 17.76
N ILE A 415 1.17 8.19 16.97
CA ILE A 415 2.20 7.17 16.82
C ILE A 415 3.38 7.57 17.70
N LEU A 416 3.62 6.79 18.75
CA LEU A 416 4.65 7.04 19.75
C LEU A 416 5.80 6.05 19.55
N ILE A 417 6.95 6.55 19.11
CA ILE A 417 8.17 5.75 19.02
C ILE A 417 9.07 6.04 20.23
N LEU A 418 9.91 5.07 20.59
CA LEU A 418 10.99 5.33 21.53
C LEU A 418 11.95 6.38 20.96
N LYS A 419 12.42 7.28 21.81
CA LYS A 419 13.36 8.31 21.38
C LYS A 419 14.67 7.66 20.88
N PRO A 420 15.20 8.06 19.71
CA PRO A 420 16.42 7.45 19.15
C PRO A 420 17.61 7.43 20.10
N GLU A 421 17.80 8.49 20.90
CA GLU A 421 18.84 8.60 21.91
C GLU A 421 18.66 7.60 23.06
N VAL A 422 17.41 7.28 23.43
CA VAL A 422 17.11 6.25 24.44
C VAL A 422 17.43 4.87 23.88
N VAL A 423 16.99 4.59 22.66
CA VAL A 423 17.29 3.32 21.97
C VAL A 423 18.80 3.11 21.83
N ALA A 424 19.54 4.14 21.39
CA ALA A 424 20.98 4.08 21.22
C ALA A 424 21.74 3.88 22.55
N SER A 425 21.35 4.59 23.61
CA SER A 425 21.99 4.45 24.93
C SER A 425 21.76 3.08 25.58
N LYS A 426 20.63 2.43 25.26
CA LYS A 426 20.26 1.11 25.78
C LYS A 426 20.63 -0.06 24.87
N GLY A 427 21.04 0.21 23.63
CA GLY A 427 21.39 -0.83 22.67
C GLY A 427 20.24 -1.77 22.30
N TRP A 428 18.99 -1.31 22.36
CA TRP A 428 17.82 -2.15 22.10
C TRP A 428 17.62 -2.46 20.62
N SER A 429 17.48 -3.74 20.28
CA SER A 429 17.09 -4.18 18.94
C SER A 429 15.64 -3.82 18.62
N THR A 430 15.24 -3.86 17.35
CA THR A 430 13.83 -3.68 16.93
C THR A 430 12.89 -4.64 17.66
N LYS A 431 13.34 -5.87 17.93
CA LYS A 431 12.57 -6.88 18.67
C LYS A 431 12.41 -6.49 20.14
N ASP A 432 13.48 -6.00 20.77
CA ASP A 432 13.44 -5.53 22.17
C ASP A 432 12.47 -4.35 22.31
N GLN A 433 12.55 -3.39 21.39
CA GLN A 433 11.63 -2.26 21.34
C GLN A 433 10.17 -2.73 21.20
N ALA A 434 9.88 -3.65 20.27
CA ALA A 434 8.53 -4.18 20.07
C ALA A 434 7.97 -4.87 21.32
N GLN A 435 8.78 -5.69 21.99
CA GLN A 435 8.37 -6.38 23.22
C GLN A 435 8.20 -5.42 24.40
N LEU A 436 9.09 -4.44 24.55
CA LEU A 436 8.98 -3.41 25.58
C LEU A 436 7.68 -2.60 25.42
N LEU A 437 7.36 -2.21 24.19
CA LEU A 437 6.13 -1.49 23.91
C LEU A 437 4.89 -2.38 24.11
N GLN A 438 4.98 -3.70 23.88
CA GLN A 438 3.90 -4.63 24.23
C GLN A 438 3.68 -4.69 25.75
N ASP A 439 4.77 -4.79 26.52
CA ASP A 439 4.69 -4.76 27.99
C ASP A 439 4.05 -3.45 28.49
N ALA A 440 4.33 -2.31 27.82
CA ALA A 440 3.71 -1.02 28.13
C ALA A 440 2.21 -0.98 27.78
N VAL A 441 1.79 -1.62 26.69
CA VAL A 441 0.36 -1.79 26.35
C VAL A 441 -0.35 -2.64 27.41
N ASP A 442 0.25 -3.76 27.83
CA ASP A 442 -0.29 -4.64 28.88
C ASP A 442 -0.41 -3.89 30.23
N GLU A 443 0.57 -3.07 30.58
CA GLU A 443 0.53 -2.22 31.78
C GLU A 443 -0.55 -1.13 31.68
N CYS A 444 -0.74 -0.51 30.51
CA CYS A 444 -1.84 0.44 30.30
C CYS A 444 -3.21 -0.23 30.50
N LEU A 445 -3.39 -1.42 29.94
CA LEU A 445 -4.62 -2.19 30.08
C LEU A 445 -4.88 -2.57 31.53
N THR A 446 -3.82 -2.94 32.28
CA THR A 446 -3.89 -3.18 33.72
C THR A 446 -4.40 -1.94 34.48
N ASN A 447 -4.04 -0.75 34.03
CA ASN A 447 -4.52 0.54 34.55
C ASN A 447 -5.78 1.08 33.85
N SER A 448 -6.56 0.20 33.22
CA SER A 448 -7.85 0.49 32.58
C SER A 448 -7.79 1.51 31.43
N VAL A 449 -6.67 1.57 30.71
CA VAL A 449 -6.50 2.31 29.46
C VAL A 449 -6.15 1.33 28.35
N LEU A 450 -7.03 1.20 27.36
CA LEU A 450 -6.84 0.32 26.21
C LEU A 450 -6.20 1.12 25.07
N ILE A 451 -4.98 0.73 24.71
CA ILE A 451 -4.19 1.23 23.57
C ILE A 451 -3.67 0.01 22.79
N THR A 452 -2.98 0.23 21.67
CA THR A 452 -2.40 -0.86 20.88
C THR A 452 -1.02 -0.49 20.36
N ARG A 453 -0.32 -1.43 19.74
CA ARG A 453 0.90 -1.15 18.97
C ARG A 453 0.57 -0.90 17.51
N VAL A 454 1.48 -0.23 16.81
CA VAL A 454 1.53 -0.30 15.34
C VAL A 454 1.92 -1.72 14.96
N LYS A 455 1.09 -2.37 14.14
CA LYS A 455 1.39 -3.70 13.61
C LYS A 455 2.19 -3.52 12.32
N ALA A 456 3.39 -4.08 12.28
CA ALA A 456 4.21 -4.13 11.08
C ALA A 456 3.54 -5.00 10.01
N PHE A 457 3.91 -4.78 8.75
CA PHE A 457 3.40 -5.59 7.65
C PHE A 457 3.98 -7.01 7.75
N PRO A 458 3.16 -8.06 7.56
CA PRO A 458 3.71 -9.40 7.48
C PRO A 458 4.67 -9.50 6.29
N LEU A 459 5.74 -10.26 6.46
CA LEU A 459 6.63 -10.59 5.36
C LEU A 459 5.85 -11.34 4.27
N ALA A 460 6.23 -11.14 3.01
CA ALA A 460 5.64 -11.93 1.95
C ALA A 460 6.03 -13.41 2.12
N LEU A 461 5.12 -14.32 1.81
CA LEU A 461 5.42 -15.75 1.83
C LEU A 461 6.63 -16.04 0.95
N GLY A 462 7.63 -16.73 1.50
CA GLY A 462 8.86 -17.10 0.80
C GLY A 462 9.92 -16.01 0.68
N THR A 463 9.75 -14.81 1.27
CA THR A 463 10.83 -13.81 1.33
C THR A 463 11.76 -14.04 2.51
N ASN A 464 13.08 -13.96 2.29
CA ASN A 464 14.05 -14.05 3.37
C ASN A 464 14.00 -12.79 4.25
N PRO A 465 14.38 -12.87 5.54
CA PRO A 465 14.51 -11.72 6.42
C PRO A 465 15.50 -10.63 5.93
N ARG A 466 16.39 -10.97 5.00
CA ARG A 466 17.33 -10.02 4.38
C ARG A 466 16.72 -9.27 3.19
N ASP A 467 15.65 -9.80 2.63
CA ASP A 467 14.87 -9.18 1.56
C ASP A 467 13.71 -8.34 2.14
N GLU A 468 13.74 -8.11 3.46
CA GLU A 468 12.80 -7.24 4.16
C GLU A 468 12.84 -5.85 3.54
N GLY A 469 11.74 -5.47 2.90
CA GLY A 469 11.52 -4.11 2.45
C GLY A 469 11.44 -3.15 3.65
N TRP A 470 11.06 -1.91 3.37
CA TRP A 470 10.85 -0.92 4.44
C TRP A 470 9.83 -1.42 5.48
N GLN A 471 10.15 -1.22 6.76
CA GLN A 471 9.30 -1.53 7.91
C GLN A 471 9.17 -0.30 8.82
N PRO A 472 7.99 -0.05 9.40
CA PRO A 472 7.83 1.05 10.35
C PRO A 472 8.57 0.74 11.65
N PRO A 473 9.08 1.76 12.36
CA PRO A 473 9.65 1.57 13.69
C PRO A 473 8.58 1.03 14.66
N PRO A 474 8.96 0.17 15.62
CA PRO A 474 8.05 -0.24 16.69
C PRO A 474 7.47 0.97 17.42
N ALA A 475 6.15 1.03 17.50
CA ALA A 475 5.46 2.18 18.06
C ALA A 475 4.20 1.78 18.84
N ILE A 476 3.82 2.60 19.80
CA ILE A 476 2.49 2.59 20.42
C ILE A 476 1.57 3.48 19.59
N LYS A 477 0.33 3.02 19.41
CA LYS A 477 -0.75 3.75 18.74
C LYS A 477 -1.81 4.14 19.77
N VAL A 478 -2.05 5.44 19.91
CA VAL A 478 -3.09 6.03 20.75
C VAL A 478 -4.08 6.76 19.85
N CYS A 479 -5.30 6.23 19.74
CA CYS A 479 -6.36 6.81 18.92
C CYS A 479 -7.24 7.73 19.77
N MET A 480 -7.26 9.02 19.41
CA MET A 480 -8.00 10.05 20.12
C MET A 480 -9.48 10.08 19.75
N THR A 481 -10.31 10.51 20.69
CA THR A 481 -11.75 10.66 20.50
C THR A 481 -12.26 11.94 21.14
N SER A 482 -13.27 12.58 20.54
CA SER A 482 -14.00 13.71 21.12
C SER A 482 -14.93 13.30 22.26
N GLY A 483 -15.24 11.99 22.38
CA GLY A 483 -16.13 11.48 23.41
C GLY A 483 -15.53 11.38 24.83
N LEU A 484 -14.29 11.85 25.02
CA LEU A 484 -13.67 12.01 26.34
C LEU A 484 -13.64 13.47 26.75
N THR A 485 -13.86 13.74 28.03
CA THR A 485 -13.60 15.07 28.59
C THR A 485 -12.09 15.35 28.62
N LYS A 486 -11.69 16.63 28.59
CA LYS A 486 -10.28 17.03 28.73
C LYS A 486 -9.59 16.39 29.93
N LYS A 487 -10.27 16.33 31.08
CA LYS A 487 -9.75 15.72 32.32
C LYS A 487 -9.50 14.22 32.16
N GLU A 488 -10.37 13.51 31.47
CA GLU A 488 -10.20 12.08 31.19
C GLU A 488 -9.06 11.83 30.20
N THR A 489 -8.97 12.66 29.17
CA THR A 489 -7.88 12.67 28.20
C THR A 489 -6.53 12.86 28.89
N GLU A 490 -6.40 13.88 29.74
CA GLU A 490 -5.17 14.13 30.50
C GLU A 490 -4.84 12.98 31.45
N LYS A 491 -5.85 12.45 32.16
CA LYS A 491 -5.67 11.29 33.04
C LYS A 491 -5.16 10.08 32.27
N ALA A 492 -5.73 9.78 31.11
CA ALA A 492 -5.29 8.66 30.27
C ALA A 492 -3.85 8.87 29.76
N GLY A 493 -3.49 10.08 29.32
CA GLY A 493 -2.12 10.41 28.92
C GLY A 493 -1.10 10.24 30.04
N ILE A 494 -1.44 10.64 31.27
CA ILE A 494 -0.61 10.41 32.46
C ILE A 494 -0.43 8.90 32.71
N THR A 495 -1.52 8.12 32.63
CA THR A 495 -1.45 6.65 32.79
C THR A 495 -0.52 6.02 31.76
N ILE A 496 -0.63 6.40 30.48
CA ILE A 496 0.24 5.88 29.41
C ILE A 496 1.71 6.24 29.68
N ARG A 497 2.00 7.50 30.01
CA ARG A 497 3.36 7.94 30.36
C ARG A 497 3.96 7.16 31.53
N HIS A 498 3.17 6.97 32.59
CA HIS A 498 3.60 6.22 33.78
C HIS A 498 3.80 4.74 33.48
N ALA A 499 2.93 4.12 32.68
CA ALA A 499 3.08 2.73 32.25
C ALA A 499 4.39 2.53 31.47
N ILE A 500 4.67 3.39 30.48
CA ILE A 500 5.93 3.35 29.72
C ILE A 500 7.13 3.50 30.68
N THR A 501 7.09 4.48 31.57
CA THR A 501 8.18 4.72 32.54
C THR A 501 8.41 3.52 33.47
N LYS A 502 7.34 2.91 33.96
CA LYS A 502 7.40 1.73 34.85
C LYS A 502 8.02 0.54 34.13
N VAL A 503 7.62 0.29 32.88
CA VAL A 503 8.15 -0.83 32.08
C VAL A 503 9.61 -0.62 31.75
N VAL A 504 9.99 0.56 31.25
CA VAL A 504 11.39 0.88 30.92
C VAL A 504 12.30 0.75 32.16
N LYS A 505 11.83 1.16 33.34
CA LYS A 505 12.57 1.05 34.61
C LYS A 505 12.46 -0.32 35.29
N SER A 506 11.83 -1.31 34.68
CA SER A 506 11.71 -2.65 35.28
C SER A 506 13.02 -3.44 35.14
N ASN A 507 13.27 -4.37 36.06
CA ASN A 507 14.48 -5.22 36.05
C ASN A 507 14.68 -5.99 34.74
N LYS A 508 13.60 -6.23 33.99
CA LYS A 508 13.63 -6.87 32.67
C LYS A 508 14.39 -6.04 31.62
N TRP A 509 14.32 -4.71 31.71
CA TRP A 509 14.79 -3.77 30.68
C TRP A 509 15.93 -2.84 31.14
N ILE A 510 16.42 -3.01 32.38
CA ILE A 510 17.51 -2.19 32.94
C ILE A 510 18.90 -2.56 32.37
N ARG A 511 19.07 -3.76 31.80
CA ARG A 511 20.34 -4.28 31.30
C ARG A 511 21.02 -3.40 30.26
#